data_AF-A0A2H0WN15-F1
#
_entry.id   AF-A0A2H0WN15-F1
#
_cell.length_a   1.000
_cell.length_b   1.000
_cell.length_c   1.000
_cell.angle_alpha   90.00
_cell.angle_beta   90.00
_cell.angle_gamma   90.00
#
_symmetry.space_group_name_H-M   'P 1'
#
loop_
_entity.id
_entity.type
_entity.pdbx_description
1 polymer ?
#
loop_
_entity_poly.entity_id
_entity_poly.type
_entity_poly.pdbx_seq_one_letter_code
_entity_poly.pdbx_strand_id
1 'polypeptide(L)'
;MKEKRLRLAAFVSNKYTYGQVIDDEVGKTLVAVGEKDLAAQKGTKVEKAGLLGKILAGKAIKKGIKKVFFDRGGRQYHGRVKAFADGARQGGLEF
;
A
#
# COMPACT_ATOMS: atom_id res chain seq x y z
N MET A 1 -12.83 -6.24 -22.52
CA MET A 1 -11.52 -6.51 -21.88
C MET A 1 -11.63 -6.03 -20.44
N LYS A 2 -11.59 -6.92 -19.45
CA LYS A 2 -11.70 -6.50 -18.04
C LYS A 2 -10.42 -5.73 -17.68
N GLU A 3 -10.55 -4.46 -17.32
CA GLU A 3 -9.45 -3.75 -16.66
C GLU A 3 -9.11 -4.52 -15.39
N LYS A 4 -7.88 -5.00 -15.30
CA LYS A 4 -7.38 -5.78 -14.19
C LYS A 4 -7.32 -4.90 -12.93
N ARG A 5 -8.38 -4.94 -12.13
CA ARG A 5 -8.53 -4.11 -10.92
C ARG A 5 -7.75 -4.73 -9.79
N LEU A 6 -6.48 -4.35 -9.68
CA LEU A 6 -5.63 -4.73 -8.56
C LEU A 6 -6.02 -3.94 -7.32
N ARG A 7 -6.35 -4.63 -6.22
CA ARG A 7 -6.79 -4.01 -4.97
C ARG A 7 -5.60 -3.74 -4.07
N LEU A 8 -5.37 -2.48 -3.71
CA LEU A 8 -4.38 -2.05 -2.75
C LEU A 8 -5.04 -1.89 -1.37
N ALA A 9 -4.90 -2.91 -0.53
CA ALA A 9 -5.45 -2.93 0.81
C ALA A 9 -4.44 -2.35 1.82
N ALA A 10 -4.87 -1.33 2.57
CA ALA A 10 -4.10 -0.75 3.65
C ALA A 10 -4.65 -1.20 5.02
N PHE A 11 -3.85 -1.93 5.80
CA PHE A 11 -4.23 -2.37 7.13
C PHE A 11 -3.38 -1.67 8.19
N VAL A 12 -4.01 -0.79 8.96
CA VAL A 12 -3.38 -0.08 10.09
C VAL A 12 -3.82 -0.75 11.40
N SER A 13 -2.89 -1.36 12.10
CA SER A 13 -3.10 -1.83 13.47
C SER A 13 -2.72 -0.73 14.47
N ASN A 14 -3.01 -0.96 15.76
CA ASN A 14 -2.63 -0.05 16.85
C ASN A 14 -1.14 0.23 16.88
N LYS A 15 -0.33 -0.79 16.56
CA LYS A 15 1.14 -0.70 16.52
C LYS A 15 1.65 -0.52 15.09
N TYR A 16 1.28 -1.40 14.18
CA TYR A 16 1.92 -1.52 12.87
C TYR A 16 1.01 -1.17 11.70
N THR A 17 1.58 -0.71 10.60
CA THR A 17 0.90 -0.59 9.31
C THR A 17 1.34 -1.69 8.33
N TYR A 18 0.41 -2.17 7.52
CA TYR A 18 0.62 -3.16 6.48
C TYR A 18 -0.05 -2.71 5.20
N GLY A 19 0.52 -3.11 4.07
CA GLY A 19 0.00 -2.83 2.74
C GLY A 19 0.10 -4.06 1.85
N GLN A 20 -0.96 -4.36 1.12
CA GLN A 20 -0.99 -5.51 0.22
C GLN A 20 -1.64 -5.12 -1.11
N VAL A 21 -1.04 -5.59 -2.21
CA VAL A 21 -1.63 -5.54 -3.56
C VAL A 21 -2.15 -6.93 -3.86
N ILE A 22 -3.45 -7.02 -4.10
CA ILE A 22 -4.17 -8.27 -4.33
C ILE A 22 -4.75 -8.23 -5.73
N ASP A 23 -4.60 -9.34 -6.44
CA ASP A 23 -5.26 -9.61 -7.70
C ASP A 23 -6.57 -10.33 -7.43
N ASP A 24 -7.70 -9.64 -7.60
CA ASP A 24 -9.03 -10.19 -7.32
C ASP A 24 -9.47 -11.22 -8.39
N GLU A 25 -8.90 -11.16 -9.60
CA GLU A 25 -9.19 -12.15 -10.65
C GLU A 25 -8.58 -13.52 -10.34
N VAL A 26 -7.40 -13.52 -9.73
CA VAL A 26 -6.65 -14.74 -9.41
C VAL A 26 -6.76 -15.11 -7.92
N GLY A 27 -7.25 -14.20 -7.08
CA GLY A 27 -7.28 -14.35 -5.62
C GLY A 27 -5.88 -14.41 -4.98
N LYS A 28 -4.86 -13.83 -5.62
CA LYS A 28 -3.46 -13.91 -5.17
C LYS A 28 -2.90 -12.57 -4.76
N THR A 29 -2.14 -12.55 -3.67
CA THR A 29 -1.37 -11.36 -3.26
C THR A 29 -0.14 -11.21 -4.12
N LEU A 30 -0.07 -10.15 -4.91
CA LEU A 30 1.07 -9.86 -5.78
C LEU A 30 2.22 -9.23 -4.98
N VAL A 31 1.92 -8.29 -4.11
CA VAL A 31 2.92 -7.57 -3.31
C VAL A 31 2.39 -7.44 -1.90
N ALA A 32 3.22 -7.74 -0.91
CA ALA A 32 2.92 -7.45 0.48
C ALA A 32 4.11 -6.72 1.09
N VAL A 33 3.79 -5.75 1.93
CA VAL A 33 4.76 -5.00 2.72
C VAL A 33 4.17 -4.77 4.11
N GLY A 34 5.04 -4.75 5.10
CA GLY A 34 4.66 -4.46 6.47
C GLY A 34 5.73 -3.64 7.16
N GLU A 35 5.40 -3.12 8.33
CA GLU A 35 6.34 -2.33 9.12
C GLU A 35 7.58 -3.12 9.58
N LYS A 36 7.55 -4.47 9.49
CA LYS A 36 8.72 -5.34 9.69
C LYS A 36 9.72 -5.29 8.52
N ASP A 37 9.25 -4.98 7.31
CA ASP A 37 10.06 -4.85 6.09
C ASP A 37 10.73 -3.45 6.00
N LEU A 38 10.16 -2.48 6.73
CA LEU A 38 10.82 -1.21 7.07
C LEU A 38 11.90 -1.50 8.11
N ALA A 39 13.10 -1.85 7.66
CA ALA A 39 14.27 -2.05 8.51
C ALA A 39 14.43 -0.87 9.49
N ALA A 40 14.08 -1.10 10.76
CA ALA A 40 14.36 -0.27 11.93
C ALA A 40 14.24 1.27 11.79
N GLN A 41 13.39 1.80 10.91
CA GLN A 41 13.20 3.25 10.83
C GLN A 41 12.42 3.74 12.05
N LYS A 42 13.12 4.45 12.94
CA LYS A 42 12.52 5.20 14.05
C LYS A 42 11.86 6.45 13.46
N GLY A 43 10.56 6.59 13.67
CA GLY A 43 9.78 7.70 13.15
C GLY A 43 8.32 7.57 13.58
N THR A 44 7.56 8.62 13.34
CA THR A 44 6.14 8.67 13.73
C THR A 44 5.36 7.62 12.93
N LYS A 45 4.31 7.09 13.54
CA LYS A 45 3.35 6.15 12.94
C LYS A 45 2.82 6.59 11.55
N VAL A 46 2.80 7.89 11.28
CA VAL A 46 2.37 8.51 10.02
C VAL A 46 3.48 8.48 8.97
N GLU A 47 4.70 8.87 9.32
CA GLU A 47 5.86 8.86 8.42
C GLU A 47 6.16 7.45 7.94
N LYS A 48 6.16 6.48 8.86
CA LYS A 48 6.30 5.06 8.54
C LYS A 48 5.28 4.60 7.51
N ALA A 49 4.03 5.06 7.63
CA ALA A 49 2.98 4.70 6.69
C ALA A 49 3.27 5.27 5.28
N GLY A 50 3.73 6.52 5.17
CA GLY A 50 4.13 7.10 3.89
C GLY A 50 5.32 6.37 3.24
N LEU A 51 6.34 6.04 4.03
CA LEU A 51 7.48 5.24 3.56
C LEU A 51 7.07 3.85 3.08
N LEU A 52 6.18 3.19 3.83
CA LEU A 52 5.59 1.90 3.46
C LEU A 52 4.87 1.98 2.11
N GLY A 53 4.10 3.05 1.88
CA GLY A 53 3.41 3.30 0.61
C GLY A 53 4.38 3.41 -0.56
N LYS A 54 5.48 4.17 -0.40
CA LYS A 54 6.53 4.30 -1.42
C LYS A 54 7.21 2.97 -1.74
N ILE A 55 7.57 2.20 -0.71
CA ILE A 55 8.21 0.88 -0.87
C ILE A 55 7.26 -0.07 -1.62
N LEU A 56 5.98 -0.07 -1.25
CA LEU A 56 4.96 -0.87 -1.92
C LEU A 56 4.87 -0.51 -3.40
N ALA A 57 4.78 0.78 -3.71
CA ALA A 57 4.71 1.28 -5.07
C ALA A 57 5.93 0.87 -5.89
N GLY A 58 7.14 1.02 -5.35
CA GLY A 58 8.36 0.57 -6.02
C GLY A 58 8.34 -0.94 -6.31
N LYS A 59 7.89 -1.77 -5.36
CA LYS A 59 7.74 -3.23 -5.58
C LYS A 59 6.65 -3.54 -6.61
N ALA A 60 5.55 -2.79 -6.62
CA ALA A 60 4.46 -2.96 -7.57
C ALA A 60 4.89 -2.60 -9.00
N ILE A 61 5.54 -1.45 -9.20
CA ILE A 61 6.07 -1.04 -10.50
C ILE A 61 7.11 -2.04 -11.03
N LYS A 62 7.98 -2.57 -10.16
CA LYS A 62 8.92 -3.65 -10.55
C LYS A 62 8.22 -4.90 -11.06
N LYS A 63 6.98 -5.16 -10.61
CA LYS A 63 6.12 -6.25 -11.12
C LYS A 63 5.24 -5.84 -12.31
N GLY A 64 5.42 -4.63 -12.86
CA GLY A 64 4.61 -4.11 -13.97
C GLY A 64 3.22 -3.60 -13.55
N ILE A 65 2.99 -3.37 -12.26
CA ILE A 65 1.70 -2.91 -11.72
C ILE A 65 1.73 -1.39 -11.64
N LYS A 66 0.87 -0.73 -12.44
CA LYS A 66 0.69 0.74 -12.44
C LYS A 66 -0.67 1.16 -11.89
N LYS A 67 -1.75 0.58 -12.43
CA LYS A 67 -3.12 0.84 -12.01
C LYS A 67 -3.52 -0.07 -10.86
N VAL A 68 -3.90 0.52 -9.75
CA VAL A 68 -4.48 -0.18 -8.59
C VAL A 68 -5.71 0.58 -8.10
N PHE A 69 -6.47 -0.01 -7.19
CA PHE A 69 -7.59 0.65 -6.51
C PHE A 69 -7.33 0.66 -5.02
N PHE A 70 -7.41 1.82 -4.39
CA PHE A 70 -7.19 1.95 -2.95
C PHE A 70 -8.37 1.43 -2.15
N ASP A 71 -8.18 0.29 -1.48
CA ASP A 71 -9.13 -0.21 -0.51
C ASP A 71 -8.79 0.32 0.88
N ARG A 72 -9.68 1.19 1.37
CA ARG A 72 -9.59 1.81 2.70
C ARG A 72 -9.92 0.85 3.85
N GLY A 73 -10.34 -0.39 3.57
CA GLY A 73 -10.59 -1.43 4.58
C GLY A 73 -11.56 -1.02 5.70
N GLY A 74 -12.51 -0.12 5.42
CA GLY A 74 -13.45 0.44 6.39
C GLY A 74 -12.89 1.53 7.32
N ARG A 75 -11.64 1.98 7.14
CA ARG A 75 -11.06 3.10 7.92
C ARG A 75 -11.32 4.44 7.25
N GLN A 76 -11.39 5.48 8.06
CA GLN A 76 -11.41 6.85 7.54
C GLN A 76 -10.11 7.17 6.80
N TYR A 77 -10.24 7.88 5.69
CA TYR A 77 -9.09 8.36 4.90
C TYR A 77 -8.44 9.54 5.63
N HIS A 78 -7.72 9.23 6.71
CA HIS A 78 -7.13 10.22 7.58
C HIS A 78 -5.81 9.70 8.18
N GLY A 79 -4.97 10.63 8.65
CA GLY A 79 -3.70 10.35 9.32
C GLY A 79 -2.83 9.33 8.57
N ARG A 80 -2.66 8.13 9.16
CA ARG A 80 -1.81 7.06 8.62
C ARG A 80 -2.29 6.51 7.28
N VAL A 81 -3.61 6.43 7.07
CA VAL A 81 -4.19 5.90 5.82
C VAL A 81 -3.91 6.87 4.67
N LYS A 82 -4.11 8.17 4.91
CA LYS A 82 -3.79 9.23 3.96
C LYS A 82 -2.30 9.26 3.63
N ALA A 83 -1.43 9.19 4.64
CA ALA A 83 0.01 9.18 4.42
C ALA A 83 0.47 7.97 3.60
N PHE A 84 -0.08 6.79 3.87
CA PHE A 84 0.21 5.59 3.08
C PHE A 84 -0.23 5.72 1.62
N ALA A 85 -1.43 6.25 1.38
CA ALA A 85 -1.92 6.49 0.03
C ALA A 85 -1.08 7.54 -0.71
N ASP A 86 -0.72 8.64 -0.04
CA ASP A 86 0.14 9.68 -0.62
C ASP A 86 1.51 9.12 -1.01
N GLY A 87 2.12 8.32 -0.12
CA GLY A 87 3.37 7.64 -0.40
C GLY A 87 3.29 6.66 -1.57
N ALA A 88 2.19 5.92 -1.68
CA ALA A 88 1.99 5.01 -2.81
C ALA A 88 1.81 5.76 -4.14
N ARG A 89 1.09 6.89 -4.14
CA ARG A 89 1.00 7.79 -5.31
C ARG A 89 2.36 8.38 -5.71
N GLN A 90 3.12 8.88 -4.73
CA GLN A 90 4.47 9.40 -4.97
C GLN A 90 5.42 8.33 -5.53
N GLY A 91 5.20 7.07 -5.17
CA GLY A 91 5.97 5.96 -5.73
C GLY A 91 5.53 5.52 -7.13
N GLY A 92 4.55 6.20 -7.75
CA GLY A 92 4.14 6.01 -9.15
C GLY A 92 2.98 5.03 -9.37
N LEU A 93 2.25 4.64 -8.31
CA LEU A 93 1.00 3.92 -8.45
C LEU A 93 -0.14 4.89 -8.78
N GLU A 94 -0.96 4.53 -9.76
CA GLU A 94 -2.14 5.28 -10.18
C GLU A 94 -3.40 4.66 -9.56
N PHE A 95 -4.03 5.40 -8.65
CA PHE A 95 -5.29 5.05 -7.96
C PHE A 95 -5.98 6.25 -7.31
#